data_AF-A0A439CW26-F1
#
_entry.id   AF-A0A439CW26-F1
#
_cell.length_a   1.000
_cell.length_b   1.000
_cell.length_c   1.000
_cell.angle_alpha   90.00
_cell.angle_beta   90.00
_cell.angle_gamma   90.00
#
_symmetry.space_group_name_H-M   'P 1'
#
loop_
_entity.id
_entity.type
_entity.pdbx_description
1 polymer ?
#
loop_
_entity_poly.entity_id
_entity_poly.type
_entity_poly.pdbx_seq_one_letter_code
_entity_poly.pdbx_strand_id
1 'polypeptide(L)'
;QHNGIVDYRACTATDWLCRGAMALLHGNTWTSFVQSRLVPAQYFRDPADLDSYLEYSNFLADINNERALKNETYARNIAALENLVLYIFEDDTTVIPKETGWFEDVDGDENTPLRARKLYQEDWIGLRALDRKGGLKFKTTPGEHMQLSDRTLADAFHEFFGPYKASSSREPDTAGEL
;
A
#
# COMPACT_ATOMS: atom_id res chain seq x y z
N GLN A 1 -3.81 -0.94 0.37
CA GLN A 1 -3.93 0.47 0.77
C GLN A 1 -2.68 0.85 1.55
N HIS A 2 -1.54 1.03 0.87
CA HIS A 2 -0.25 1.27 1.53
C HIS A 2 0.13 2.75 1.60
N ASN A 3 -0.48 3.59 0.75
CA ASN A 3 -0.42 5.04 0.87
C ASN A 3 -1.76 5.67 1.34
N GLY A 4 -2.59 4.87 2.01
CA GLY A 4 -3.85 5.31 2.60
C GLY A 4 -5.03 5.41 1.62
N ILE A 5 -6.17 5.86 2.16
CA ILE A 5 -7.39 6.19 1.42
C ILE A 5 -7.69 7.68 1.51
N VAL A 6 -8.36 8.19 0.46
CA VAL A 6 -8.89 9.57 0.46
C VAL A 6 -10.39 9.62 0.79
N ASP A 7 -11.06 8.46 0.91
CA ASP A 7 -12.45 8.40 1.32
C ASP A 7 -12.77 7.09 2.07
N TYR A 8 -13.68 7.17 3.04
CA TYR A 8 -14.08 6.04 3.90
C TYR A 8 -15.02 5.08 3.18
N ARG A 9 -15.92 5.62 2.36
CA ARG A 9 -16.91 4.87 1.62
C ARG A 9 -17.54 5.74 0.53
N ALA A 10 -17.62 5.21 -0.69
CA ALA A 10 -18.44 5.81 -1.73
C ALA A 10 -19.94 5.75 -1.34
N CYS A 11 -20.54 6.91 -1.04
CA CYS A 11 -21.99 7.05 -0.84
C CYS A 11 -22.69 7.36 -2.17
N THR A 12 -23.85 6.75 -2.43
CA THR A 12 -24.65 7.11 -3.61
C THR A 12 -25.20 8.53 -3.51
N ALA A 13 -25.52 9.16 -4.64
CA ALA A 13 -25.96 10.56 -4.68
C ALA A 13 -27.25 10.84 -3.90
N THR A 14 -28.08 9.82 -3.71
CA THR A 14 -29.37 9.91 -3.03
C THR A 14 -29.31 9.47 -1.56
N ASP A 15 -28.17 8.96 -1.09
CA ASP A 15 -27.98 8.53 0.30
C ASP A 15 -27.50 9.68 1.19
N TRP A 16 -28.44 10.56 1.54
CA TRP A 16 -28.20 11.73 2.37
C TRP A 16 -27.73 11.38 3.79
N LEU A 17 -28.14 10.23 4.32
CA LEU A 17 -27.71 9.77 5.64
C LEU A 17 -26.24 9.35 5.62
N CYS A 18 -25.83 8.57 4.62
CA CYS A 18 -24.43 8.20 4.40
C CYS A 18 -23.56 9.46 4.23
N ARG A 19 -24.00 10.42 3.41
CA ARG A 19 -23.29 11.69 3.21
C ARG A 19 -23.15 12.50 4.49
N GLY A 20 -24.21 12.61 5.29
CA GLY A 20 -24.18 13.30 6.58
C GLY A 20 -23.22 12.62 7.56
N ALA A 21 -23.25 11.28 7.62
CA ALA A 21 -22.33 10.52 8.46
C ALA A 21 -20.87 10.67 8.01
N MET A 22 -20.59 10.62 6.70
CA MET A 22 -19.24 10.81 6.17
C MET A 22 -18.74 12.24 6.43
N ALA A 23 -19.58 13.26 6.24
CA ALA A 23 -19.21 14.65 6.55
C ALA A 23 -18.84 14.83 8.03
N LEU A 24 -19.58 14.19 8.95
CA LEU A 24 -19.26 14.21 10.37
C LEU A 24 -17.94 13.49 10.67
N LEU A 25 -17.70 12.33 10.04
CA LEU A 25 -16.45 11.59 10.19
C LEU A 25 -15.26 12.39 9.68
N HIS A 26 -15.35 12.94 8.46
CA HIS A 26 -14.32 13.78 7.86
C HIS A 26 -13.98 14.98 8.75
N GLY A 27 -14.98 15.69 9.27
CA GLY A 27 -14.77 16.82 10.18
C GLY A 27 -14.18 16.47 11.54
N ASN A 28 -14.11 15.19 11.91
CA ASN A 28 -13.57 14.73 13.20
C ASN A 28 -12.45 13.69 13.05
N THR A 29 -11.95 13.45 11.82
CA THR A 29 -10.99 12.38 11.50
C THR A 29 -9.77 12.41 12.41
N TRP A 30 -9.23 13.60 12.68
CA TRP A 30 -7.98 13.80 13.42
C TRP A 30 -8.17 13.86 14.94
N THR A 31 -9.39 13.69 15.44
CA THR A 31 -9.61 13.61 16.89
C THR A 31 -9.09 12.29 17.44
N SER A 32 -8.51 12.32 18.65
CA SER A 32 -8.06 11.11 19.34
C SER A 32 -9.18 10.07 19.51
N PHE A 33 -10.43 10.52 19.71
CA PHE A 33 -11.57 9.61 19.80
C PHE A 33 -11.75 8.77 18.52
N VAL A 34 -11.73 9.42 17.35
CA VAL A 34 -11.92 8.76 16.05
C VAL A 34 -10.70 7.93 15.68
N GLN A 35 -9.49 8.49 15.77
CA GLN A 35 -8.25 7.77 15.46
C GLN A 35 -8.03 6.52 16.33
N SER A 36 -8.59 6.44 17.54
CA SER A 36 -8.49 5.25 18.40
C SER A 36 -9.66 4.27 18.30
N ARG A 37 -10.73 4.57 17.57
CA ARG A 37 -11.95 3.74 17.52
C ARG A 37 -12.42 3.39 16.11
N LEU A 38 -12.01 4.15 15.10
CA LEU A 38 -12.38 3.93 13.72
C LEU A 38 -11.15 3.46 12.93
N VAL A 39 -11.17 2.18 12.52
CA VAL A 39 -10.06 1.56 11.79
C VAL A 39 -9.77 2.30 10.46
N PRO A 40 -10.75 2.64 9.62
CA PRO A 40 -10.51 3.43 8.42
C PRO A 40 -9.82 4.77 8.63
N ALA A 41 -10.07 5.45 9.76
CA ALA A 41 -9.43 6.74 10.07
C ALA A 41 -7.92 6.61 10.28
N GLN A 42 -7.45 5.44 10.70
CA GLN A 42 -6.03 5.19 10.95
C GLN A 42 -5.19 5.06 9.67
N TYR A 43 -5.83 4.83 8.53
CA TYR A 43 -5.18 4.83 7.22
C TYR A 43 -5.85 5.80 6.23
N PHE A 44 -6.59 6.77 6.76
CA PHE A 44 -7.04 7.91 5.99
C PHE A 44 -5.86 8.87 5.77
N ARG A 45 -5.73 9.36 4.54
CA ARG A 45 -4.70 10.31 4.15
C ARG A 45 -5.32 11.31 3.19
N ASP A 46 -5.46 12.54 3.64
CA ASP A 46 -5.99 13.64 2.84
C ASP A 46 -4.82 14.41 2.18
N PRO A 47 -4.69 14.41 0.85
CA PRO A 47 -3.69 15.22 0.15
C PRO A 47 -3.86 16.72 0.41
N ALA A 48 -5.07 17.19 0.70
CA ALA A 48 -5.35 18.60 0.97
C ALA A 48 -4.99 19.04 2.41
N ASP A 49 -4.77 18.09 3.33
CA ASP A 49 -4.49 18.34 4.75
C ASP A 49 -3.39 17.40 5.29
N LEU A 50 -2.26 17.37 4.58
CA LEU A 50 -1.12 16.53 4.94
C LEU A 50 -0.52 16.87 6.30
N ASP A 51 -0.61 18.14 6.74
CA ASP A 51 -0.08 18.56 8.04
C ASP A 51 -0.85 17.87 9.18
N SER A 52 -2.18 17.89 9.15
CA SER A 52 -3.00 17.19 10.16
C SER A 52 -2.83 15.67 10.07
N TYR A 53 -2.68 15.14 8.86
CA TYR A 53 -2.35 13.73 8.67
C TYR A 53 -1.03 13.35 9.37
N LEU A 54 0.04 14.10 9.12
CA LEU A 54 1.35 13.86 9.73
C LEU A 54 1.32 14.06 11.25
N GLU A 55 0.53 15.01 11.76
CA GLU A 55 0.42 15.27 13.20
C GLU A 55 -0.41 14.19 13.91
N TYR A 56 -1.58 13.83 13.39
CA TYR A 56 -2.61 13.09 14.13
C TYR A 56 -2.85 11.64 13.69
N SER A 57 -2.33 11.19 12.54
CA SER A 57 -2.50 9.79 12.13
C SER A 57 -1.86 8.83 13.14
N ASN A 58 -2.66 7.99 13.78
CA ASN A 58 -2.16 7.03 14.77
C ASN A 58 -1.36 5.87 14.17
N PHE A 59 -1.52 5.60 12.87
CA PHE A 59 -0.98 4.38 12.26
C PHE A 59 -0.23 4.65 10.97
N LEU A 60 -0.91 5.08 9.90
CA LEU A 60 -0.31 5.13 8.56
C LEU A 60 0.95 6.01 8.49
N ALA A 61 0.88 7.24 9.00
CA ALA A 61 2.04 8.14 9.05
C ALA A 61 3.20 7.59 9.89
N ASP A 62 2.91 6.72 10.87
CA ASP A 62 3.92 6.06 11.71
C ASP A 62 4.59 4.89 10.97
N ILE A 63 3.80 3.93 10.48
CA ILE A 63 4.35 2.73 9.83
C ILE A 63 5.04 3.03 8.50
N ASN A 64 4.63 4.11 7.81
CA ASN A 64 5.30 4.58 6.60
C ASN A 64 6.52 5.44 6.89
N ASN A 65 6.86 5.65 8.17
CA ASN A 65 7.95 6.51 8.59
C ASN A 65 7.86 7.90 7.92
N GLU A 66 6.68 8.53 7.86
CA GLU A 66 6.50 9.80 7.14
C GLU A 66 6.93 11.01 7.97
N ARG A 67 6.91 10.88 9.30
CA ARG A 67 7.36 11.92 10.25
C ARG A 67 8.87 12.11 10.24
N ALA A 68 9.35 13.20 10.85
CA ALA A 68 10.78 13.54 10.87
C ALA A 68 11.67 12.45 11.49
N LEU A 69 11.22 11.86 12.62
CA LEU A 69 11.90 10.74 13.26
C LEU A 69 11.49 9.44 12.56
N LYS A 70 12.49 8.70 12.07
CA LYS A 70 12.29 7.43 11.37
C LYS A 70 12.61 6.27 12.29
N ASN A 71 11.78 5.23 12.28
CA ASN A 71 12.05 3.98 12.98
C ASN A 71 12.83 3.01 12.08
N GLU A 72 14.14 2.91 12.30
CA GLU A 72 15.03 2.02 11.53
C GLU A 72 14.68 0.53 11.66
N THR A 73 13.99 0.15 12.74
CA THR A 73 13.57 -1.25 12.91
C THR A 73 12.48 -1.63 11.91
N TYR A 74 11.59 -0.70 11.56
CA TYR A 74 10.60 -0.94 10.50
C TYR A 74 11.29 -1.20 9.16
N ALA A 75 12.27 -0.36 8.81
CA ALA A 75 13.04 -0.51 7.58
C ALA A 75 13.79 -1.84 7.52
N ARG A 76 14.50 -2.21 8.60
CA ARG A 76 15.22 -3.49 8.67
C ARG A 76 14.29 -4.69 8.52
N ASN A 77 13.11 -4.65 9.13
CA ASN A 77 12.15 -5.76 9.10
C ASN A 77 11.58 -5.97 7.70
N ILE A 78 11.16 -4.89 7.01
CA ILE A 78 10.66 -4.99 5.62
C ILE A 78 11.78 -5.41 4.67
N ALA A 79 12.97 -4.83 4.80
CA ALA A 79 14.12 -5.20 3.98
C ALA A 79 14.56 -6.68 4.17
N ALA A 80 14.22 -7.29 5.31
CA ALA A 80 14.52 -8.69 5.61
C ALA A 80 13.56 -9.68 4.93
N LEU A 81 12.39 -9.24 4.46
CA LEU A 81 11.44 -10.10 3.75
C LEU A 81 12.07 -10.75 2.53
N GLU A 82 11.70 -12.00 2.23
CA GLU A 82 12.09 -12.64 0.97
C GLU A 82 11.33 -12.00 -0.20
N ASN A 83 10.00 -11.93 -0.07
CA ASN A 83 9.12 -11.27 -1.02
C ASN A 83 8.09 -10.39 -0.30
N LEU A 84 7.83 -9.21 -0.87
CA LEU A 84 6.64 -8.41 -0.66
C LEU A 84 5.93 -8.31 -2.01
N VAL A 85 4.82 -9.04 -2.15
CA VAL A 85 4.03 -9.09 -3.39
C VAL A 85 2.79 -8.24 -3.23
N LEU A 86 2.68 -7.18 -4.01
CA LEU A 86 1.62 -6.20 -3.95
C LEU A 86 0.67 -6.41 -5.14
N TYR A 87 -0.58 -6.76 -4.83
CA TYR A 87 -1.64 -6.90 -5.84
C TYR A 87 -2.53 -5.66 -5.87
N ILE A 88 -2.87 -5.22 -7.06
CA ILE A 88 -3.99 -4.29 -7.31
C ILE A 88 -5.02 -4.98 -8.20
N PHE A 89 -6.29 -4.60 -8.02
CA PHE A 89 -7.40 -5.05 -8.84
C PHE A 89 -7.70 -4.00 -9.91
N GLU A 90 -7.87 -4.42 -11.17
CA GLU A 90 -8.05 -3.50 -12.30
C GLU A 90 -9.29 -2.62 -12.13
N ASP A 91 -10.36 -3.18 -11.58
CA ASP A 91 -11.66 -2.53 -11.42
C ASP A 91 -11.96 -2.22 -9.94
N ASP A 92 -10.94 -1.99 -9.11
CA ASP A 92 -11.14 -1.69 -7.68
C ASP A 92 -11.87 -0.35 -7.47
N THR A 93 -13.07 -0.42 -6.86
CA THR A 93 -13.85 0.75 -6.45
C THR A 93 -13.95 0.91 -4.92
N THR A 94 -13.27 0.05 -4.16
CA THR A 94 -13.25 0.09 -2.69
C THR A 94 -12.00 0.83 -2.19
N VAL A 95 -10.87 0.59 -2.86
CA VAL A 95 -9.58 1.20 -2.59
C VAL A 95 -9.44 2.44 -3.46
N ILE A 96 -9.62 3.62 -2.87
CA ILE A 96 -9.59 4.89 -3.61
C ILE A 96 -8.48 5.76 -3.03
N PRO A 97 -7.43 6.08 -3.80
CA PRO A 97 -7.07 5.53 -5.12
C PRO A 97 -6.55 4.08 -5.04
N LYS A 98 -6.72 3.29 -6.10
CA LYS A 98 -6.31 1.87 -6.10
C LYS A 98 -4.78 1.71 -6.15
N GLU A 99 -4.12 2.68 -6.76
CA GLU A 99 -2.67 2.82 -6.92
C GLU A 99 -1.95 2.92 -5.56
N THR A 100 -2.65 3.33 -4.50
CA THR A 100 -2.10 3.28 -3.14
C THR A 100 -1.80 1.85 -2.68
N GLY A 101 -2.41 0.84 -3.31
CA GLY A 101 -2.06 -0.58 -3.17
C GLY A 101 -0.63 -0.91 -3.59
N TRP A 102 0.00 -0.04 -4.39
CA TRP A 102 1.40 -0.14 -4.81
C TRP A 102 2.29 0.94 -4.17
N PHE A 103 1.85 1.54 -3.06
CA PHE A 103 2.51 2.68 -2.40
C PHE A 103 2.61 3.94 -3.28
N GLU A 104 1.84 4.04 -4.36
CA GLU A 104 1.86 5.24 -5.21
C GLU A 104 1.16 6.42 -4.52
N ASP A 105 1.57 7.63 -4.87
CA ASP A 105 0.96 8.87 -4.40
C ASP A 105 0.05 9.42 -5.50
N VAL A 106 -1.21 9.66 -5.18
CA VAL A 106 -2.18 10.21 -6.14
C VAL A 106 -2.74 11.49 -5.56
N ASP A 107 -2.58 12.58 -6.30
CA ASP A 107 -3.11 13.90 -5.98
C ASP A 107 -3.85 14.46 -7.19
N GLY A 108 -5.18 14.42 -7.15
CA GLY A 108 -6.03 14.71 -8.31
C GLY A 108 -5.72 13.78 -9.48
N ASP A 109 -5.28 14.36 -10.60
CA ASP A 109 -4.89 13.63 -11.82
C ASP A 109 -3.41 13.25 -11.85
N GLU A 110 -2.61 13.70 -10.88
CA GLU A 110 -1.19 13.38 -10.80
C GLU A 110 -0.97 12.08 -10.03
N ASN A 111 -0.23 11.14 -10.66
CA ASN A 111 0.22 9.91 -10.01
C ASN A 111 1.75 9.90 -9.94
N THR A 112 2.28 9.86 -8.72
CA THR A 112 3.69 9.65 -8.41
C THR A 112 3.95 8.17 -8.09
N PRO A 113 4.61 7.42 -8.99
CA PRO A 113 4.92 6.01 -8.75
C PRO A 113 5.90 5.84 -7.58
N LEU A 114 5.84 4.71 -6.88
CA LEU A 114 6.66 4.43 -5.68
C LEU A 114 8.13 4.84 -5.84
N ARG A 115 8.77 4.49 -6.97
CA ARG A 115 10.20 4.72 -7.18
C ARG A 115 10.58 6.21 -7.30
N ALA A 116 9.60 7.07 -7.60
CA ALA A 116 9.78 8.53 -7.63
C ALA A 116 9.54 9.18 -6.26
N ARG A 117 8.96 8.47 -5.29
CA ARG A 117 8.66 9.02 -3.95
C ARG A 117 9.90 9.10 -3.07
N LYS A 118 9.93 10.11 -2.19
CA LYS A 118 10.99 10.26 -1.16
C LYS A 118 11.11 9.03 -0.25
N LEU A 119 9.98 8.46 0.16
CA LEU A 119 9.93 7.23 0.97
C LEU A 119 10.78 6.11 0.38
N TYR A 120 10.80 5.96 -0.95
CA TYR A 120 11.62 4.99 -1.65
C TYR A 120 13.06 5.49 -1.90
N GLN A 121 13.22 6.74 -2.34
CA GLN A 121 14.53 7.33 -2.64
C GLN A 121 15.42 7.50 -1.41
N GLU A 122 14.85 7.61 -0.23
CA GLU A 122 15.55 7.68 1.05
C GLU A 122 15.42 6.37 1.84
N ASP A 123 14.66 5.40 1.32
CA ASP A 123 14.46 4.06 1.87
C ASP A 123 13.92 4.03 3.30
N TRP A 124 12.96 4.90 3.60
CA TRP A 124 12.41 5.12 4.94
C TRP A 124 11.91 3.84 5.61
N ILE A 125 11.38 2.91 4.83
CA ILE A 125 10.84 1.64 5.31
C ILE A 125 11.49 0.42 4.64
N GLY A 126 12.66 0.56 4.00
CA GLY A 126 13.40 -0.59 3.46
C GLY A 126 12.88 -1.16 2.14
N LEU A 127 11.92 -0.51 1.47
CA LEU A 127 11.37 -0.96 0.18
C LEU A 127 12.42 -0.96 -0.94
N ARG A 128 13.34 0.02 -0.96
CA ARG A 128 14.39 0.06 -2.00
C ARG A 128 15.42 -1.03 -1.77
N ALA A 129 15.78 -1.30 -0.52
CA ALA A 129 16.63 -2.43 -0.19
C ALA A 129 16.00 -3.77 -0.63
N LEU A 130 14.70 -3.94 -0.38
CA LEU A 130 13.95 -5.12 -0.80
C LEU A 130 13.83 -5.23 -2.33
N ASP A 131 13.56 -4.12 -3.04
CA ASP A 131 13.46 -4.07 -4.50
C ASP A 131 14.81 -4.44 -5.16
N ARG A 132 15.92 -3.91 -4.65
CA ARG A 132 17.28 -4.19 -5.19
C ARG A 132 17.68 -5.66 -5.14
N LYS A 133 17.21 -6.42 -4.14
CA LYS A 133 17.42 -7.87 -4.08
C LYS A 133 16.34 -8.68 -4.81
N GLY A 134 15.41 -8.00 -5.48
CA GLY A 134 14.35 -8.61 -6.29
C GLY A 134 13.12 -9.06 -5.51
N GLY A 135 13.00 -8.71 -4.23
CA GLY A 135 11.90 -9.18 -3.36
C GLY A 135 10.63 -8.32 -3.46
N LEU A 136 10.67 -7.13 -4.05
CA LEU A 136 9.48 -6.30 -4.24
C LEU A 136 8.80 -6.64 -5.57
N LYS A 137 7.57 -7.14 -5.52
CA LYS A 137 6.82 -7.58 -6.72
C LYS A 137 5.50 -6.82 -6.83
N PHE A 138 5.18 -6.41 -8.05
CA PHE A 138 3.93 -5.74 -8.38
C PHE A 138 3.12 -6.65 -9.31
N LYS A 139 1.86 -6.91 -8.98
CA LYS A 139 0.96 -7.76 -9.76
C LYS A 139 -0.39 -7.06 -9.91
N THR A 140 -0.99 -7.22 -11.07
CA THR A 140 -2.34 -6.74 -11.37
C THR A 140 -3.22 -7.95 -11.63
N THR A 141 -4.46 -7.91 -11.14
CA THR A 141 -5.46 -8.95 -11.41
C THR A 141 -6.75 -8.30 -11.92
N PRO A 142 -7.44 -8.90 -12.90
CA PRO A 142 -8.73 -8.41 -13.35
C PRO A 142 -9.80 -8.57 -12.26
N GLY A 143 -10.84 -7.74 -12.30
CA GLY A 143 -11.98 -7.80 -11.40
C GLY A 143 -12.00 -6.70 -10.34
N GLU A 144 -13.06 -6.73 -9.52
CA GLU A 144 -13.28 -5.79 -8.42
C GLU A 144 -12.46 -6.18 -7.16
N HIS A 145 -12.55 -5.36 -6.12
CA HIS A 145 -11.81 -5.55 -4.87
C HIS A 145 -11.97 -6.97 -4.29
N MET A 146 -10.84 -7.66 -4.06
CA MET A 146 -10.78 -9.04 -3.54
C MET A 146 -11.41 -10.11 -4.44
N GLN A 147 -11.78 -9.79 -5.68
CA GLN A 147 -12.22 -10.77 -6.66
C GLN A 147 -11.02 -11.47 -7.28
N LEU A 148 -10.68 -12.64 -6.73
CA LEU A 148 -9.54 -13.44 -7.19
C LEU A 148 -10.05 -14.68 -7.93
N SER A 149 -9.51 -14.91 -9.13
CA SER A 149 -9.79 -16.15 -9.88
C SER A 149 -9.00 -17.32 -9.29
N ASP A 150 -9.51 -18.55 -9.44
CA ASP A 150 -8.80 -19.77 -9.05
C ASP A 150 -7.41 -19.84 -9.70
N ARG A 151 -7.30 -19.37 -10.94
CA ARG A 151 -6.02 -19.28 -11.65
C ARG A 151 -5.06 -18.30 -10.96
N THR A 152 -5.51 -17.09 -10.65
CA THR A 152 -4.70 -16.09 -9.95
C THR A 152 -4.20 -16.62 -8.61
N LEU A 153 -5.05 -17.30 -7.85
CA LEU A 153 -4.68 -17.91 -6.56
C LEU A 153 -3.68 -19.07 -6.74
N ALA A 154 -3.94 -19.97 -7.69
CA ALA A 154 -3.06 -21.09 -7.97
C ALA A 154 -1.66 -20.62 -8.40
N ASP A 155 -1.59 -19.63 -9.29
CA ASP A 155 -0.32 -19.04 -9.76
C ASP A 155 0.42 -18.37 -8.59
N ALA A 156 -0.29 -17.60 -7.74
CA ALA A 156 0.31 -16.96 -6.57
C ALA A 156 0.85 -17.98 -5.56
N PHE A 157 0.11 -19.06 -5.27
CA PHE A 157 0.57 -20.11 -4.37
C PHE A 157 1.77 -20.87 -4.95
N HIS A 158 1.73 -21.18 -6.24
CA HIS A 158 2.85 -21.87 -6.90
C HIS A 158 4.12 -21.02 -6.92
N GLU A 159 4.01 -19.71 -7.23
CA GLU A 159 5.16 -18.81 -7.35
C GLU A 159 5.75 -18.39 -6.00
N PHE A 160 4.90 -18.12 -4.99
CA PHE A 160 5.34 -17.47 -3.75
C PHE A 160 5.21 -18.33 -2.49
N PHE A 161 4.46 -19.44 -2.54
CA PHE A 161 4.23 -20.33 -1.40
C PHE A 161 4.89 -21.69 -1.62
N GLY A 162 6.22 -21.70 -1.66
CA GLY A 162 7.05 -22.90 -1.70
C GLY A 162 7.75 -23.18 -0.37
N PRO A 163 8.37 -24.38 -0.21
CA PRO A 163 9.17 -24.68 0.97
C PRO A 163 10.29 -23.64 1.12
N TYR A 164 10.35 -23.02 2.30
CA TYR A 164 11.37 -22.02 2.65
C TYR A 164 12.77 -22.59 2.39
N LYS A 165 13.51 -21.98 1.44
CA LYS A 165 14.85 -22.38 0.94
C LYS A 165 14.92 -23.57 -0.03
N ALA A 166 13.88 -23.88 -0.80
CA ALA A 166 14.14 -24.50 -2.11
C ALA A 166 14.75 -23.39 -2.99
N SER A 167 16.05 -23.44 -3.25
CA SER A 167 16.72 -22.45 -4.10
C SER A 167 15.90 -22.26 -5.37
N SER A 168 15.56 -21.02 -5.74
CA SER A 168 15.19 -20.78 -7.12
C SER A 168 16.37 -21.26 -7.95
N SER A 169 16.13 -22.28 -8.78
CA SER A 169 17.12 -22.75 -9.73
C SER A 169 17.46 -21.56 -10.61
N ARG A 170 18.60 -20.91 -10.34
CA ARG A 170 19.26 -20.08 -11.34
C ARG A 170 19.42 -20.95 -12.56
N GLU A 171 18.77 -20.59 -13.65
CA GLU A 171 19.06 -21.21 -14.94
C GLU A 171 20.57 -21.10 -15.18
N PRO A 172 21.25 -22.20 -15.55
CA PRO A 172 22.66 -22.12 -15.88
C PRO A 172 22.82 -21.27 -17.14
N ASP A 173 23.63 -20.21 -17.02
CA ASP A 173 24.18 -19.46 -18.16
C ASP A 173 24.83 -20.47 -19.12
N THR A 174 24.14 -20.80 -20.22
CA THR A 174 24.78 -21.39 -21.40
C THR A 174 25.57 -20.30 -22.11
N ALA A 175 26.74 -19.97 -21.57
CA ALA A 175 27.79 -19.28 -22.29
C ALA A 175 28.75 -20.34 -22.84
N GLY A 176 28.80 -20.45 -24.17
CA GLY A 176 29.29 -21.59 -24.91
C GLY A 176 30.78 -21.90 -24.82
N GLU A 177 31.08 -23.19 -24.96
CA GLU A 177 32.33 -23.68 -25.56
C GLU A 177 32.16 -23.70 -27.08
N LEU A 178 32.91 -22.84 -27.77
CA LEU A 178 33.60 -23.10 -29.04
C LEU A 178 34.80 -22.16 -29.16
#